data_AF-A0A1Q7HR86-F1
#
_entry.id   AF-A0A1Q7HR86-F1
#
_cell.length_a   1.000
_cell.length_b   1.000
_cell.length_c   1.000
_cell.angle_alpha   90.00
_cell.angle_beta   90.00
_cell.angle_gamma   90.00
#
_symmetry.space_group_name_H-M   'P 1'
#
loop_
_entity.id
_entity.type
_entity.pdbx_description
1 polymer ?
#
loop_
_entity_poly.entity_id
_entity_poly.type
_entity_poly.pdbx_seq_one_letter_code
_entity_poly.pdbx_strand_id
1 'polypeptide(L)' 'MADVDAGELERLGSALRLAESALEEALEAAENLGNFDHRFDVPRAIAGAQRLVQNANEAVDAARKPSG' A
#
# COMPACT_ATOMS: atom_id res chain seq x y z
N MET A 1 24.84 10.97 3.63
CA MET A 1 23.71 10.18 3.13
C MET A 1 23.75 8.88 3.90
N ALA A 2 22.72 8.56 4.69
CA ALA A 2 22.67 7.24 5.32
C ALA A 2 22.62 6.21 4.20
N ASP A 3 23.52 5.23 4.22
CA ASP A 3 23.50 4.14 3.26
C ASP A 3 22.19 3.39 3.49
N VAL A 4 21.35 3.28 2.45
CA VAL A 4 20.05 2.62 2.58
C VAL A 4 20.31 1.12 2.64
N ASP A 5 19.97 0.47 3.76
CA ASP A 5 20.14 -0.97 3.90
C ASP A 5 19.24 -1.71 2.91
N ALA A 6 19.85 -2.37 1.93
CA ALA A 6 19.13 -3.08 0.87
C ALA A 6 18.28 -4.24 1.42
N GLY A 7 18.68 -4.87 2.52
CA GLY A 7 17.93 -5.94 3.16
C GLY A 7 16.67 -5.42 3.87
N GLU A 8 16.76 -4.29 4.57
CA GLU A 8 15.60 -3.59 5.14
C GLU A 8 14.66 -3.09 4.05
N LEU A 9 15.21 -2.58 2.95
CA LEU A 9 14.43 -2.11 1.81
C LEU A 9 13.69 -3.26 1.09
N GLU A 10 14.28 -4.45 1.03
CA GLU A 10 13.59 -5.64 0.50
C GLU A 10 12.48 -6.13 1.44
N ARG A 11 12.72 -6.14 2.75
CA ARG A 11 11.72 -6.48 3.76
C ARG A 11 10.53 -5.51 3.71
N LEU A 12 10.81 -4.22 3.64
CA LEU A 12 9.79 -3.18 3.53
C LEU A 12 8.96 -3.34 2.25
N GLY A 13 9.61 -3.48 1.09
CA GLY A 13 8.91 -3.70 -0.18
C GLY A 13 8.04 -4.96 -0.17
N SER A 14 8.51 -6.04 0.45
CA SER A 14 7.70 -7.27 0.61
C SER A 14 6.46 -7.06 1.47
N ALA A 15 6.59 -6.32 2.58
CA ALA A 15 5.46 -5.99 3.44
C ALA A 15 4.42 -5.11 2.72
N LEU A 16 4.88 -4.13 1.93
CA LEU A 16 4.00 -3.24 1.17
C LEU A 16 3.24 -3.99 0.07
N ARG A 17 3.87 -4.92 -0.64
CA ARG A 17 3.19 -5.81 -1.61
C ARG A 17 2.10 -6.66 -0.96
N LEU A 18 2.36 -7.19 0.25
CA LEU A 18 1.34 -7.92 1.01
C LEU A 18 0.17 -7.01 1.43
N ALA A 19 0.47 -5.78 1.85
CA ALA A 19 -0.54 -4.79 2.19
C ALA A 19 -1.39 -4.39 0.98
N GLU A 20 -0.80 -4.28 -0.20
CA GLU A 20 -1.49 -3.98 -1.45
C GLU A 20 -2.53 -5.06 -1.79
N SER A 21 -2.13 -6.35 -1.79
CA SER A 21 -3.07 -7.46 -2.01
C SER A 21 -4.20 -7.50 -0.97
N ALA A 22 -3.87 -7.27 0.31
CA ALA A 22 -4.89 -7.24 1.36
C ALA A 22 -5.90 -6.09 1.18
N LEU A 23 -5.46 -4.95 0.66
CA LEU A 23 -6.33 -3.80 0.38
C LEU A 23 -7.23 -4.04 -0.84
N GLU A 24 -6.74 -4.75 -1.86
CA GLU A 24 -7.55 -5.19 -3.00
C GLU A 24 -8.68 -6.12 -2.54
N GLU A 25 -8.37 -7.14 -1.74
CA GLU A 25 -9.37 -8.06 -1.18
C GLU A 25 -10.37 -7.32 -0.28
N ALA A 26 -9.91 -6.37 0.53
CA ALA A 26 -10.76 -5.57 1.38
C ALA A 26 -11.72 -4.68 0.56
N LEU A 27 -11.25 -4.12 -0.56
CA LEU A 27 -12.08 -3.29 -1.44
C LEU A 27 -13.18 -4.13 -2.08
N GLU A 28 -12.82 -5.29 -2.64
CA GLU A 28 -13.78 -6.22 -3.23
C GLU A 28 -14.82 -6.68 -2.21
N ALA A 29 -14.39 -7.00 -0.98
CA ALA A 29 -15.31 -7.35 0.10
C ALA A 29 -16.24 -6.17 0.46
N ALA A 30 -15.73 -4.95 0.54
CA ALA A 30 -16.53 -3.77 0.83
C ALA A 30 -17.56 -3.47 -0.27
N GLU A 31 -17.20 -3.65 -1.54
CA GLU A 31 -18.11 -3.51 -2.69
C GLU A 31 -19.22 -4.57 -2.66
N ASN A 32 -18.87 -5.83 -2.40
CA ASN A 32 -19.82 -6.95 -2.33
C ASN A 32 -20.79 -6.85 -1.15
N LEU A 33 -20.34 -6.30 -0.03
CA LEU A 33 -21.14 -6.10 1.16
C LEU A 33 -22.22 -5.01 0.90
N GLY A 34 -21.94 -3.98 0.09
CA GLY A 34 -22.85 -2.85 -0.14
C GLY A 34 -22.81 -1.79 0.98
N ASN A 35 -23.76 -0.85 1.01
CA ASN A 35 -23.73 0.27 1.97
C ASN A 35 -24.50 -0.05 3.27
N PHE A 36 -23.80 -0.25 4.39
CA PHE A 36 -24.42 -0.56 5.70
C PHE A 36 -24.69 0.69 6.55
N ASP A 37 -23.88 1.74 6.40
CA ASP A 37 -23.97 2.99 7.14
C ASP A 37 -23.23 4.10 6.38
N HIS A 38 -23.95 5.13 5.95
CA HIS A 38 -23.43 6.24 5.14
C HIS A 38 -22.40 7.11 5.86
N ARG A 39 -22.25 6.94 7.19
CA ARG A 39 -21.21 7.61 7.98
C ARG A 39 -19.84 7.00 7.78
N PHE A 40 -19.77 5.74 7.32
CA PHE A 40 -18.52 5.03 7.07
C PHE A 40 -18.43 4.71 5.59
N ASP A 41 -17.81 5.61 4.82
CA ASP A 41 -17.48 5.37 3.42
C ASP A 41 -16.23 4.46 3.35
N VAL A 42 -16.45 3.17 3.64
CA VAL A 42 -15.42 2.14 3.70
C VAL A 42 -14.68 1.99 2.36
N PRO A 43 -15.36 1.94 1.19
CA PRO A 43 -14.66 1.88 -0.11
C PRO A 43 -13.71 3.07 -0.31
N ARG A 44 -14.14 4.29 0.05
CA ARG A 44 -13.28 5.47 -0.02
C ARG A 44 -12.08 5.40 0.91
N ALA A 45 -12.26 4.90 2.13
CA ALA A 45 -11.16 4.73 3.08
C ALA A 45 -10.12 3.72 2.57
N ILE A 46 -10.57 2.59 2.03
CA ILE A 46 -9.70 1.56 1.44
C ILE A 46 -8.95 2.11 0.23
N ALA A 47 -9.64 2.82 -0.67
CA ALA A 47 -9.00 3.48 -1.81
C ALA A 47 -7.94 4.52 -1.39
N GLY A 48 -8.16 5.22 -0.28
CA GLY A 48 -7.17 6.11 0.32
C GLY A 48 -5.92 5.36 0.81
N ALA A 49 -6.11 4.22 1.49
CA ALA A 49 -5.02 3.37 1.95
C ALA A 49 -4.22 2.76 0.79
N GLN A 50 -4.88 2.34 -0.30
CA GLN A 50 -4.22 1.83 -1.50
C GLN A 50 -3.24 2.86 -2.09
N ARG A 51 -3.66 4.13 -2.22
CA ARG A 51 -2.76 5.20 -2.70
C ARG A 51 -1.56 5.40 -1.81
N LEU A 52 -1.73 5.29 -0.48
CA LEU A 52 -0.60 5.42 0.46
C LEU A 52 0.40 4.27 0.30
N VAL A 53 -0.08 3.04 0.17
CA VAL A 53 0.76 1.86 -0.05
C VAL A 53 1.47 1.95 -1.40
N GLN A 54 0.77 2.38 -2.46
CA GLN A 54 1.36 2.57 -3.78
C GLN A 54 2.50 3.61 -3.76
N ASN A 55 2.26 4.79 -3.15
CA ASN A 55 3.30 5.81 -2.99
C ASN A 55 4.52 5.28 -2.19
N ALA A 56 4.28 4.44 -1.18
CA ALA A 56 5.35 3.84 -0.41
C ALA A 56 6.15 2.82 -1.24
N ASN A 57 5.48 2.01 -2.06
CA ASN A 57 6.13 1.09 -3.01
C ASN A 57 7.00 1.87 -4.01
N GLU A 58 6.49 2.96 -4.58
CA GLU A 58 7.24 3.82 -5.49
C GLU A 58 8.49 4.43 -4.83
N ALA A 59 8.37 4.85 -3.56
CA ALA A 59 9.51 5.36 -2.80
C ALA A 59 10.56 4.27 -2.53
N VAL A 60 10.13 3.04 -2.23
CA VAL A 60 11.01 1.88 -2.08
C VAL A 60 11.73 1.59 -3.40
N ASP A 61 11.02 1.60 -4.52
CA ASP A 61 11.60 1.38 -5.85
C ASP A 61 12.56 2.49 -6.26
N ALA A 62 12.27 3.75 -5.92
CA ALA A 62 13.17 4.86 -6.13
C ALA A 62 14.46 4.71 -5.31
N ALA A 63 14.35 4.29 -4.04
CA ALA A 63 15.50 4.05 -3.17
C ALA A 63 16.37 2.85 -3.63
N ARG A 64 15.81 1.91 -4.39
CA ARG A 64 16.55 0.78 -4.99
C ARG A 64 17.40 1.18 -6.20
N LYS A 65 17.04 2.28 -6.88
CA LYS A 65 17.79 2.73 -8.06
C LYS A 65 19.12 3.33 -7.58
N PRO A 66 20.27 2.90 -8.14
CA PRO A 66 21.53 3.53 -7.82
C PRO A 66 21.42 5.03 -8.15
N SER A 67 21.73 5.88 -7.17
CA SER A 67 21.85 7.32 -7.38
C SER A 67 23.06 7.55 -8.27
N GLY A 68 22.85 7.52 -9.60
CA GLY A 68 23.86 7.85 -10.60
C GLY A 68 24.17 9.33 -10.63
#